data_AF-A0A846LCB8-F1
#
_entry.id   AF-A0A846LCB8-F1
#
_cell.length_a   1.000
_cell.length_b   1.000
_cell.length_c   1.000
_cell.angle_alpha   90.00
_cell.angle_beta   90.00
_cell.angle_gamma   90.00
#
_symmetry.space_group_name_H-M   'P 1'
#
loop_
_entity.id
_entity.type
_entity.pdbx_description
1 polymer ?
#
loop_
_entity_poly.entity_id
_entity_poly.type
_entity_poly.pdbx_seq_one_letter_code
_entity_poly.pdbx_strand_id
1 'polypeptide(L)'
;MDVRQAAAGWLSRRLGVRLADPLGAVPSVVPTVGSKELVALLPTLLGLSGTGTVLIPEVAYPTYEVGAVVAGLSVQRTDSPPAEPGDAVLVWLNSPGNPHGRVLTDDELRAWVAWGRAHGVPVVADECYVELGWEGVRPRSVLHPDVAGPDHAGLLAVHSLSKQSTAAGYRAGLLSGDPALVRRVWEVRRHLGLLVPTPVQAAMAAALADDAHVDAQRERYRSRRDRLAPAVRAAGARIDHSEAGLYLWVTRDEDCWATIDWLAGLGIVAAPGSFYGPAGSRHVRLALTATDERIDAAVERLTA
;
A
#
# COMPACT_ATOMS: atom_id res chain seq x y z
N MET A 1 24.94 7.22 -6.97
CA MET A 1 24.10 7.75 -5.89
C MET A 1 23.64 6.60 -5.02
N ASP A 2 23.76 6.69 -3.69
CA ASP A 2 23.25 5.67 -2.76
C ASP A 2 21.72 5.63 -2.81
N VAL A 3 21.12 4.43 -2.77
CA VAL A 3 19.66 4.27 -2.88
C VAL A 3 18.90 4.89 -1.70
N ARG A 4 19.47 4.93 -0.50
CA ARG A 4 18.88 5.57 0.68
C ARG A 4 18.87 7.08 0.54
N GLN A 5 19.93 7.65 -0.05
CA GLN A 5 19.97 9.08 -0.38
C GLN A 5 18.88 9.43 -1.41
N ALA A 6 18.75 8.61 -2.46
CA ALA A 6 17.71 8.79 -3.46
C ALA A 6 16.30 8.68 -2.86
N ALA A 7 16.07 7.68 -1.99
CA ALA A 7 14.81 7.46 -1.29
C ALA A 7 14.44 8.65 -0.38
N ALA A 8 15.38 9.15 0.41
CA ALA A 8 15.17 10.32 1.26
C ALA A 8 14.85 11.58 0.43
N GLY A 9 15.55 11.76 -0.69
CA GLY A 9 15.27 12.84 -1.64
C GLY A 9 13.85 12.74 -2.22
N TRP A 10 13.43 11.54 -2.64
CA TRP A 10 12.08 11.29 -3.15
C TRP A 10 11.00 11.55 -2.09
N LEU A 11 11.17 10.98 -0.88
CA LEU A 11 10.26 11.20 0.27
C LEU A 11 10.07 12.69 0.56
N SER A 12 11.15 13.47 0.53
CA SER A 12 11.07 14.92 0.77
C SER A 12 10.42 15.68 -0.37
N ARG A 13 10.79 15.40 -1.63
CA ARG A 13 10.29 16.15 -2.80
C ARG A 13 8.82 15.85 -3.08
N ARG A 14 8.44 14.58 -3.00
CA ARG A 14 7.13 14.10 -3.43
C ARG A 14 6.12 14.03 -2.29
N LEU A 15 6.56 13.59 -1.11
CA LEU A 15 5.66 13.32 0.02
C LEU A 15 5.79 14.35 1.15
N GLY A 16 6.72 15.31 1.07
CA GLY A 16 6.96 16.28 2.14
C GLY A 16 7.56 15.67 3.42
N VAL A 17 8.02 14.43 3.37
CA VAL A 17 8.56 13.69 4.53
C VAL A 17 10.02 14.04 4.74
N ARG A 18 10.40 14.33 5.99
CA ARG A 18 11.79 14.62 6.38
C ARG A 18 12.29 13.56 7.34
N LEU A 19 13.20 12.71 6.88
CA LEU A 19 13.82 11.68 7.73
C LEU A 19 14.91 12.29 8.61
N ALA A 20 14.99 11.86 9.87
CA ALA A 20 15.93 12.41 10.86
C ALA A 20 17.41 12.14 10.52
N ASP A 21 17.72 10.99 9.91
CA ASP A 21 19.06 10.65 9.43
C ASP A 21 19.02 9.50 8.40
N PRO A 22 18.92 9.79 7.10
CA PRO A 22 18.75 8.75 6.08
C PRO A 22 20.04 7.97 5.76
N LEU A 23 21.21 8.51 6.13
CA LEU A 23 22.53 7.93 5.81
C LEU A 23 23.35 7.56 7.05
N GLY A 24 22.81 7.80 8.24
CA GLY A 24 23.43 7.48 9.52
C GLY A 24 23.76 6.00 9.71
N ALA A 25 24.54 5.74 10.76
CA ALA A 25 24.84 4.38 11.20
C ALA A 25 23.58 3.59 11.58
N VAL A 26 22.54 4.29 12.04
CA VAL A 26 21.19 3.76 12.26
C VAL A 26 20.31 4.24 11.09
N PRO A 27 19.97 3.37 10.12
CA PRO A 27 19.20 3.81 8.96
C PRO A 27 17.76 4.13 9.37
N SER A 28 17.25 5.29 8.94
CA SER A 28 15.81 5.63 8.98
C SER A 28 15.07 5.27 7.68
N VAL A 29 15.80 4.71 6.70
CA VAL A 29 15.26 4.16 5.45
C VAL A 29 16.15 3.02 4.94
N VAL A 30 15.53 1.94 4.46
CA VAL A 30 16.23 0.79 3.86
C VAL A 30 15.49 0.26 2.63
N PRO A 31 16.22 -0.19 1.59
CA PRO A 31 15.62 -0.88 0.46
C PRO A 31 15.21 -2.32 0.85
N THR A 32 14.15 -2.82 0.24
CA THR A 32 13.61 -4.17 0.48
C THR A 32 13.42 -4.93 -0.84
N VAL A 33 13.28 -6.26 -0.76
CA VAL A 33 13.07 -7.17 -1.92
C VAL A 33 11.60 -7.11 -2.36
N GLY A 34 11.15 -5.89 -2.63
CA GLY A 34 9.78 -5.49 -2.84
C GLY A 34 9.00 -5.37 -1.54
N SER A 35 7.89 -4.63 -1.56
CA SER A 35 7.04 -4.45 -0.38
C SER A 35 6.40 -5.76 0.09
N LYS A 36 5.99 -6.67 -0.80
CA LYS A 36 5.30 -7.91 -0.41
C LYS A 36 6.11 -8.81 0.54
N GLU A 37 7.42 -8.94 0.31
CA GLU A 37 8.29 -9.73 1.19
C GLU A 37 8.37 -9.08 2.57
N LEU A 38 8.60 -7.78 2.62
CA LEU A 38 8.59 -7.01 3.86
C LEU A 38 7.25 -7.16 4.60
N VAL A 39 6.13 -6.92 3.92
CA VAL A 39 4.78 -7.00 4.52
C VAL A 39 4.51 -8.40 5.10
N ALA A 40 4.86 -9.46 4.36
CA ALA A 40 4.64 -10.84 4.79
C ALA A 40 5.50 -11.25 5.99
N LEU A 41 6.64 -10.59 6.21
CA LEU A 41 7.60 -10.95 7.25
C LEU A 41 7.69 -9.91 8.37
N LEU A 42 7.06 -8.74 8.23
CA LEU A 42 7.29 -7.60 9.13
C LEU A 42 7.06 -7.94 10.61
N PRO A 43 5.98 -8.65 11.02
CA PRO A 43 5.82 -9.04 12.41
C PRO A 43 7.01 -9.86 12.92
N THR A 44 7.44 -10.86 12.16
CA THR A 44 8.62 -11.69 12.49
C THR A 44 9.91 -10.89 12.52
N LEU A 45 10.12 -9.97 11.57
CA LEU A 45 11.30 -9.11 11.50
C LEU A 45 11.36 -8.11 12.67
N LEU A 46 10.21 -7.74 13.24
CA LEU A 46 10.09 -6.95 14.46
C LEU A 46 10.21 -7.81 15.73
N GLY A 47 10.37 -9.13 15.60
CA GLY A 47 10.40 -10.07 16.72
C GLY A 47 9.05 -10.22 17.42
N LEU A 48 7.95 -9.91 16.74
CA LEU A 48 6.59 -10.20 17.20
C LEU A 48 6.29 -11.65 16.84
N SER A 49 5.99 -12.47 17.85
CA SER A 49 5.64 -13.88 17.65
C SER A 49 4.89 -14.46 18.83
N GLY A 50 4.03 -15.45 18.58
CA GLY A 50 3.29 -16.14 19.64
C GLY A 50 2.01 -15.39 20.00
N THR A 51 1.93 -14.80 21.19
CA THR A 51 0.69 -14.15 21.66
C THR A 51 0.60 -12.70 21.20
N GLY A 52 -0.60 -12.25 20.83
CA GLY A 52 -0.90 -10.88 20.45
C GLY A 52 -1.75 -10.80 19.18
N THR A 53 -2.25 -9.60 18.91
CA THR A 53 -3.16 -9.34 17.78
C THR A 53 -2.59 -8.28 16.84
N VAL A 54 -2.59 -8.57 15.54
CA VAL A 54 -2.32 -7.58 14.48
C VAL A 54 -3.63 -6.94 14.05
N LEU A 55 -3.71 -5.62 14.12
CA LEU A 55 -4.84 -4.86 13.60
C LEU A 55 -4.63 -4.60 12.11
N ILE A 56 -5.62 -4.93 11.28
CA ILE A 56 -5.62 -4.71 9.84
C ILE A 56 -6.93 -4.04 9.39
N PRO A 57 -6.98 -3.38 8.22
CA PRO A 57 -8.22 -2.81 7.71
C PRO A 57 -9.31 -3.87 7.46
N GLU A 58 -10.58 -3.48 7.46
CA GLU A 58 -11.70 -4.42 7.24
C GLU A 58 -11.68 -5.06 5.85
N VAL A 59 -11.34 -4.25 4.84
CA VAL A 59 -11.04 -4.69 3.48
C VAL A 59 -9.57 -4.41 3.21
N ALA A 60 -8.76 -5.46 3.09
CA ALA A 60 -7.32 -5.30 3.14
C ALA A 60 -6.57 -6.19 2.14
N TYR A 61 -5.33 -5.78 1.84
CA TYR A 61 -4.38 -6.62 1.15
C TYR A 61 -4.15 -7.91 1.95
N PRO A 62 -4.31 -9.11 1.38
CA PRO A 62 -4.36 -10.36 2.18
C PRO A 62 -3.04 -10.68 2.90
N THR A 63 -1.95 -10.07 2.46
CA THR A 63 -0.61 -10.39 2.98
C THR A 63 -0.41 -9.88 4.42
N TYR A 64 -1.20 -8.90 4.90
CA TYR A 64 -1.15 -8.50 6.31
C TYR A 64 -1.56 -9.64 7.24
N GLU A 65 -2.68 -10.31 6.92
CA GLU A 65 -3.15 -11.47 7.66
C GLU A 65 -2.19 -12.66 7.53
N VAL A 66 -1.66 -12.92 6.33
CA VAL A 66 -0.62 -13.95 6.14
C VAL A 66 0.59 -13.68 7.04
N GLY A 67 1.06 -12.44 7.12
CA GLY A 67 2.19 -12.08 7.98
C GLY A 67 1.92 -12.29 9.46
N ALA A 68 0.71 -12.01 9.93
CA ALA A 68 0.29 -12.31 11.30
C ALA A 68 0.28 -13.83 11.56
N VAL A 69 -0.33 -14.61 10.66
CA VAL A 69 -0.41 -16.08 10.77
C VAL A 69 0.98 -16.72 10.77
N VAL A 70 1.90 -16.28 9.92
CA VAL A 70 3.29 -16.78 9.88
C VAL A 70 4.02 -16.51 11.20
N ALA A 71 3.71 -15.39 11.87
CA ALA A 71 4.25 -15.06 13.19
C ALA A 71 3.50 -15.76 14.35
N GLY A 72 2.44 -16.51 14.07
CA GLY A 72 1.58 -17.15 15.07
C GLY A 72 0.65 -16.18 15.80
N LEU A 73 0.43 -14.98 15.27
CA LEU A 73 -0.39 -13.92 15.87
C LEU A 73 -1.86 -13.99 15.43
N SER A 74 -2.74 -13.47 16.27
CA SER A 74 -4.15 -13.27 15.94
C SER A 74 -4.35 -12.04 15.04
N VAL A 75 -5.51 -11.94 14.40
CA VAL A 75 -5.88 -10.83 13.53
C VAL A 75 -7.20 -10.24 13.96
N GLN A 76 -7.25 -8.92 14.08
CA GLN A 76 -8.49 -8.16 14.23
C GLN A 76 -8.60 -7.16 13.08
N ARG A 77 -9.78 -7.17 12.44
CA ARG A 77 -10.13 -6.24 11.37
C ARG A 77 -10.82 -5.02 11.96
N THR A 78 -10.34 -3.82 11.62
CA THR A 78 -10.95 -2.55 12.05
C THR A 78 -10.42 -1.40 11.20
N ASP A 79 -11.30 -0.45 10.86
CA ASP A 79 -10.93 0.76 10.13
C ASP A 79 -10.71 1.97 11.06
N SER A 80 -11.09 1.85 12.33
CA SER A 80 -10.89 2.88 13.37
C SER A 80 -10.10 2.35 14.56
N PRO A 81 -9.36 3.20 15.29
CA PRO A 81 -8.70 2.80 16.52
C PRO A 81 -9.70 2.25 17.54
N PRO A 82 -9.48 1.05 18.13
CA PRO A 82 -10.36 0.53 19.15
C PRO A 82 -10.21 1.33 20.46
N ALA A 83 -11.24 1.33 21.31
CA ALA A 83 -11.21 2.08 22.57
C ALA A 83 -10.11 1.59 23.53
N GLU A 84 -9.89 0.28 23.59
CA GLU A 84 -8.86 -0.36 24.40
C GLU A 84 -7.88 -1.13 23.50
N PRO A 85 -6.59 -1.22 23.86
CA PRO A 85 -5.59 -1.89 23.04
C PRO A 85 -5.69 -3.41 23.04
N GLY A 86 -6.31 -4.01 24.06
CA GLY A 86 -6.30 -5.47 24.24
C GLY A 86 -4.87 -6.01 24.23
N ASP A 87 -4.61 -7.02 23.41
CA ASP A 87 -3.29 -7.59 23.15
C ASP A 87 -2.71 -7.15 21.79
N ALA A 88 -3.10 -5.98 21.29
CA ALA A 88 -2.60 -5.47 20.02
C ALA A 88 -1.08 -5.26 20.03
N VAL A 89 -0.40 -5.76 19.00
CA VAL A 89 1.07 -5.69 18.86
C VAL A 89 1.54 -4.95 17.62
N LEU A 90 0.67 -4.73 16.64
CA LEU A 90 0.98 -4.04 15.39
C LEU A 90 -0.29 -3.52 14.73
N VAL A 91 -0.24 -2.34 14.14
CA VAL A 91 -1.31 -1.81 13.28
C VAL A 91 -0.82 -1.72 11.84
N TRP A 92 -1.60 -2.24 10.90
CA TRP A 92 -1.49 -1.95 9.48
C TRP A 92 -2.52 -0.91 9.06
N LEU A 93 -2.05 0.17 8.46
CA LEU A 93 -2.85 1.09 7.66
C LEU A 93 -2.53 0.83 6.18
N ASN A 94 -3.50 1.07 5.30
CA ASN A 94 -3.25 1.03 3.87
C ASN A 94 -3.96 2.20 3.19
N SER A 95 -3.19 3.22 2.84
CA SER A 95 -3.69 4.47 2.26
C SER A 95 -2.73 4.96 1.17
N PRO A 96 -3.15 4.99 -0.11
CA PRO A 96 -4.44 4.52 -0.63
C PRO A 96 -4.66 3.01 -0.47
N GLY A 97 -5.90 2.63 -0.15
CA GLY A 97 -6.27 1.25 0.13
C GLY A 97 -6.22 0.32 -1.07
N ASN A 98 -5.73 -0.90 -0.86
CA ASN A 98 -5.83 -2.04 -1.77
C ASN A 98 -6.79 -3.05 -1.14
N PRO A 99 -8.00 -3.24 -1.70
CA PRO A 99 -8.37 -3.02 -3.10
C PRO A 99 -9.18 -1.76 -3.39
N HIS A 100 -9.75 -1.10 -2.38
CA HIS A 100 -10.86 -0.18 -2.56
C HIS A 100 -10.45 1.23 -3.02
N GLY A 101 -9.19 1.62 -2.86
CA GLY A 101 -8.69 2.93 -3.29
C GLY A 101 -9.09 4.11 -2.41
N ARG A 102 -9.63 3.84 -1.22
CA ARG A 102 -9.96 4.88 -0.23
C ARG A 102 -8.67 5.52 0.28
N VAL A 103 -8.71 6.83 0.53
CA VAL A 103 -7.61 7.58 1.15
C VAL A 103 -8.00 7.99 2.56
N LEU A 104 -7.17 7.63 3.54
CA LEU A 104 -7.32 8.11 4.92
C LEU A 104 -7.06 9.62 4.98
N THR A 105 -7.89 10.33 5.71
CA THR A 105 -7.72 11.76 6.00
C THR A 105 -6.59 12.00 7.01
N ASP A 106 -6.08 13.23 7.06
CA ASP A 106 -5.06 13.62 8.03
C ASP A 106 -5.56 13.42 9.48
N ASP A 107 -6.85 13.62 9.76
CA ASP A 107 -7.46 13.37 11.07
C ASP A 107 -7.48 11.88 11.43
N GLU A 108 -7.85 11.00 10.50
CA GLU A 108 -7.82 9.55 10.72
C GLU A 108 -6.40 9.02 10.92
N LEU A 109 -5.45 9.50 10.11
CA LEU A 109 -4.04 9.16 10.29
C LEU A 109 -3.53 9.62 11.66
N ARG A 110 -3.85 10.85 12.08
CA ARG A 110 -3.49 11.37 13.42
C ARG A 110 -4.13 10.56 14.55
N ALA A 111 -5.37 10.10 14.38
CA ALA A 111 -6.04 9.26 15.37
C ALA A 111 -5.30 7.94 15.57
N TRP A 112 -4.89 7.28 14.49
CA TRP A 112 -4.08 6.05 14.55
C TRP A 112 -2.69 6.28 15.12
N VAL A 113 -2.00 7.35 14.72
CA VAL A 113 -0.70 7.72 15.28
C VAL A 113 -0.79 7.97 16.79
N ALA A 114 -1.79 8.74 17.23
CA ALA A 114 -2.01 9.03 18.65
C ALA A 114 -2.31 7.75 19.44
N TRP A 115 -3.17 6.90 18.91
CA TRP A 115 -3.52 5.62 19.52
C TRP A 115 -2.31 4.68 19.64
N GLY A 116 -1.52 4.54 18.57
CA GLY A 116 -0.33 3.68 18.58
C GLY A 116 0.70 4.16 19.61
N ARG A 117 0.95 5.47 19.66
CA ARG A 117 1.86 6.07 20.65
C ARG A 117 1.36 5.91 22.08
N ALA A 118 0.07 6.12 22.34
CA ALA A 118 -0.52 5.99 23.67
C ALA A 118 -0.37 4.57 24.25
N HIS A 119 -0.36 3.55 23.39
CA HIS A 119 -0.31 2.15 23.80
C HIS A 119 1.03 1.46 23.50
N GLY A 120 2.02 2.18 22.96
CA GLY A 120 3.31 1.59 22.56
C GLY A 120 3.21 0.56 21.43
N VAL A 121 2.18 0.67 20.59
CA VAL A 121 1.93 -0.24 19.46
C VAL A 121 2.43 0.41 18.16
N PRO A 122 3.36 -0.21 17.42
CA PRO A 122 3.82 0.33 16.15
C PRO A 122 2.70 0.44 15.11
N VAL A 123 2.66 1.57 14.39
CA VAL A 123 1.73 1.83 13.29
C VAL A 123 2.50 1.81 11.98
N VAL A 124 2.09 0.93 11.08
CA VAL A 124 2.73 0.72 9.79
C VAL A 124 1.76 1.08 8.68
N ALA A 125 2.10 2.08 7.86
CA ALA A 125 1.33 2.43 6.68
C ALA A 125 1.92 1.79 5.42
N ASP A 126 1.16 0.92 4.76
CA ASP A 126 1.43 0.54 3.38
C ASP A 126 0.93 1.65 2.45
N GLU A 127 1.89 2.38 1.89
CA GLU A 127 1.74 3.57 1.05
C GLU A 127 2.15 3.27 -0.40
N CYS A 128 2.04 2.00 -0.84
CA CYS A 128 2.44 1.58 -2.20
C CYS A 128 1.79 2.40 -3.33
N TYR A 129 0.66 3.05 -3.08
CA TYR A 129 -0.11 3.83 -4.04
C TYR A 129 -0.14 5.35 -3.75
N VAL A 130 0.71 5.85 -2.86
CA VAL A 130 0.68 7.26 -2.39
C VAL A 130 0.75 8.30 -3.52
N GLU A 131 1.41 7.96 -4.63
CA GLU A 131 1.53 8.82 -5.82
C GLU A 131 0.28 8.83 -6.73
N LEU A 132 -0.70 7.95 -6.48
CA LEU A 132 -1.77 7.63 -7.41
C LEU A 132 -3.11 8.20 -6.94
N GLY A 133 -3.14 9.46 -6.52
CA GLY A 133 -4.39 10.18 -6.25
C GLY A 133 -5.06 10.74 -7.50
N TRP A 134 -6.39 10.63 -7.58
CA TRP A 134 -7.23 11.07 -8.70
C TRP A 134 -8.05 12.31 -8.34
N GLU A 135 -8.50 13.07 -9.34
CA GLU A 135 -9.49 14.15 -9.15
C GLU A 135 -9.14 15.17 -8.04
N GLY A 136 -7.86 15.51 -7.91
CA GLY A 136 -7.36 16.47 -6.91
C GLY A 136 -7.01 15.87 -5.55
N VAL A 137 -7.29 14.58 -5.32
CA VAL A 137 -6.87 13.86 -4.13
C VAL A 137 -5.35 13.73 -4.10
N ARG A 138 -4.76 14.07 -2.95
CA ARG A 138 -3.32 13.92 -2.67
C ARG A 138 -3.17 13.08 -1.40
N PRO A 139 -2.86 11.78 -1.52
CA PRO A 139 -2.63 10.93 -0.36
C PRO A 139 -1.53 11.46 0.55
N ARG A 140 -1.73 11.33 1.86
CA ARG A 140 -0.81 11.79 2.90
C ARG A 140 -0.01 10.60 3.43
N SER A 141 1.32 10.76 3.52
CA SER A 141 2.16 9.79 4.24
C SER A 141 1.95 9.90 5.74
N VAL A 142 1.93 8.77 6.44
CA VAL A 142 1.92 8.71 7.91
C VAL A 142 3.15 9.40 8.52
N LEU A 143 4.24 9.51 7.76
CA LEU A 143 5.49 10.18 8.16
C LEU A 143 5.51 11.68 7.86
N HIS A 144 4.44 12.24 7.30
CA HIS A 144 4.37 13.69 7.05
C HIS A 144 4.35 14.45 8.39
N PRO A 145 5.02 15.61 8.52
CA PRO A 145 5.06 16.37 9.77
C PRO A 145 3.67 16.73 10.33
N ASP A 146 2.69 17.02 9.47
CA ASP A 146 1.30 17.30 9.91
C ASP A 146 0.57 16.09 10.51
N VAL A 147 1.11 14.88 10.35
CA VAL A 147 0.55 13.62 10.86
C VAL A 147 1.44 13.05 11.97
N ALA A 148 2.73 12.85 11.68
CA ALA A 148 3.71 12.28 12.60
C ALA A 148 4.10 13.27 13.72
N GLY A 149 4.02 14.58 13.48
CA GLY A 149 4.54 15.59 14.39
C GLY A 149 6.07 15.70 14.33
N PRO A 150 6.77 15.86 15.48
CA PRO A 150 8.19 16.21 15.51
C PRO A 150 9.13 15.05 15.18
N ASP A 151 8.67 13.81 15.30
CA ASP A 151 9.46 12.60 15.06
C ASP A 151 8.60 11.48 14.45
N HIS A 152 9.25 10.37 14.09
CA HIS A 152 8.61 9.17 13.55
C HIS A 152 8.49 8.04 14.58
N ALA A 153 8.58 8.32 15.88
CA ALA A 153 8.60 7.28 16.91
C ALA A 153 7.34 6.40 16.85
N GLY A 154 7.54 5.09 16.75
CA GLY A 154 6.48 4.08 16.59
C GLY A 154 5.88 4.00 15.19
N LEU A 155 6.37 4.76 14.20
CA LEU A 155 5.78 4.83 12.86
C LEU A 155 6.69 4.22 11.80
N LEU A 156 6.09 3.47 10.87
CA LEU A 156 6.75 2.95 9.69
C LEU A 156 5.90 3.20 8.45
N ALA A 157 6.54 3.49 7.32
CA ALA A 157 5.90 3.55 6.02
C ALA A 157 6.58 2.59 5.04
N VAL A 158 5.77 1.88 4.26
CA VAL A 158 6.19 0.93 3.24
C VAL A 158 5.85 1.48 1.87
N HIS A 159 6.86 1.55 1.00
CA HIS A 159 6.69 2.02 -0.38
C HIS A 159 7.14 0.97 -1.39
N SER A 160 6.64 1.10 -2.61
CA SER A 160 6.98 0.21 -3.72
C SER A 160 7.21 1.01 -4.99
N LEU A 161 8.29 0.69 -5.71
CA LEU A 161 8.55 1.23 -7.05
C LEU A 161 7.80 0.43 -8.13
N SER A 162 7.17 -0.69 -7.75
CA SER A 162 6.52 -1.59 -8.69
C SER A 162 5.48 -0.88 -9.57
N LYS A 163 4.83 0.15 -9.01
CA LYS A 163 3.66 0.79 -9.58
C LYS A 163 3.97 2.18 -10.13
N GLN A 164 4.60 3.02 -9.34
CA GLN A 164 5.05 4.35 -9.78
C GLN A 164 6.11 4.29 -10.90
N SER A 165 6.95 3.24 -10.93
CA SER A 165 8.07 3.12 -11.88
C SER A 165 7.97 1.90 -12.80
N THR A 166 6.84 1.19 -12.84
CA THR A 166 6.68 -0.07 -13.62
C THR A 166 7.75 -1.14 -13.29
N ALA A 167 8.33 -1.09 -12.09
CA ALA A 167 9.47 -1.92 -11.69
C ALA A 167 9.05 -3.19 -10.91
N ALA A 168 7.89 -3.78 -11.22
CA ALA A 168 7.34 -4.89 -10.42
C ALA A 168 8.26 -6.12 -10.37
N GLY A 169 8.90 -6.45 -11.50
CA GLY A 169 9.85 -7.55 -11.62
C GLY A 169 11.20 -7.29 -10.94
N TYR A 170 11.54 -6.02 -10.68
CA TYR A 170 12.80 -5.66 -10.01
C TYR A 170 12.77 -5.94 -8.51
N ARG A 171 11.57 -6.16 -7.94
CA ARG A 171 11.40 -6.37 -6.50
C ARG A 171 12.01 -5.21 -5.70
N ALA A 172 11.59 -4.00 -6.04
CA ALA A 172 12.09 -2.75 -5.47
C ALA A 172 11.05 -2.14 -4.51
N GLY A 173 11.35 -2.18 -3.20
CA GLY A 173 10.55 -1.55 -2.15
C GLY A 173 11.41 -0.76 -1.16
N LEU A 174 10.76 0.02 -0.30
CA LEU A 174 11.40 0.80 0.75
C LEU A 174 10.63 0.60 2.07
N LEU A 175 11.38 0.58 3.17
CA LEU A 175 10.86 0.79 4.52
C LEU A 175 11.50 2.06 5.07
N SER A 176 10.70 2.98 5.63
CA SER A 176 11.17 4.21 6.26
C SER A 176 10.37 4.51 7.52
N GLY A 177 10.92 5.29 8.46
CA GLY A 177 10.20 5.73 9.66
C GLY A 177 11.10 5.79 10.90
N ASP A 178 10.59 5.25 12.01
CA ASP A 178 11.30 5.14 13.29
C ASP A 178 12.66 4.44 13.10
N PRO A 179 13.80 5.13 13.35
CA PRO A 179 15.13 4.53 13.22
C PRO A 179 15.32 3.27 14.08
N ALA A 180 14.69 3.18 15.26
CA ALA A 180 14.80 2.02 16.13
C ALA A 180 14.11 0.78 15.53
N LEU A 181 12.91 0.96 14.97
CA LEU A 181 12.16 -0.12 14.32
C LEU A 181 12.81 -0.49 12.97
N VAL A 182 13.22 0.49 12.16
CA VAL A 182 13.91 0.25 10.88
C VAL A 182 15.20 -0.52 11.12
N ARG A 183 16.00 -0.16 12.14
CA ARG A 183 17.22 -0.88 12.49
C ARG A 183 16.96 -2.33 12.84
N ARG A 184 15.93 -2.60 13.67
CA ARG A 184 15.57 -3.97 14.05
C ARG A 184 15.24 -4.84 12.84
N VAL A 185 14.40 -4.30 11.95
CA VAL A 185 14.05 -4.97 10.69
C VAL A 185 15.29 -5.19 9.82
N TRP A 186 16.12 -4.16 9.66
CA TRP A 186 17.33 -4.22 8.84
C TRP A 186 18.35 -5.26 9.34
N GLU A 187 18.59 -5.32 10.66
CA GLU A 187 19.51 -6.27 11.29
C GLU A 187 19.07 -7.73 11.08
N VAL A 188 17.78 -8.04 11.21
CA VAL A 188 17.30 -9.40 10.95
C VAL A 188 17.40 -9.74 9.47
N ARG A 189 17.00 -8.83 8.58
CA ARG A 189 17.01 -9.04 7.12
C ARG A 189 18.38 -9.38 6.57
N ARG A 190 19.45 -8.72 7.04
CA ARG A 190 20.82 -9.03 6.61
C ARG A 190 21.26 -10.44 6.99
N HIS A 191 20.79 -10.97 8.11
CA HIS A 191 21.10 -12.34 8.55
C HIS A 191 20.24 -13.39 7.84
N LEU A 192 19.04 -13.02 7.39
CA LEU A 192 18.19 -13.87 6.55
C LEU A 192 18.58 -13.86 5.06
N GLY A 193 19.60 -13.10 4.66
CA GLY A 193 20.01 -12.99 3.25
C GLY A 193 19.05 -12.16 2.38
N LEU A 194 18.16 -11.37 2.98
CA LEU A 194 17.15 -10.55 2.31
C LEU A 194 17.71 -9.20 1.84
N LEU A 195 18.86 -9.27 1.16
CA LEU A 195 19.59 -8.12 0.64
C LEU A 195 19.15 -7.81 -0.80
N VAL A 196 18.91 -6.53 -1.08
CA VAL A 196 18.55 -6.10 -2.43
C VAL A 196 19.79 -6.17 -3.33
N PRO A 197 19.74 -6.83 -4.51
CA PRO A 197 20.89 -6.91 -5.40
C PRO A 197 21.41 -5.53 -5.83
N THR A 198 22.73 -5.35 -5.88
CA THR A 198 23.37 -4.07 -6.23
C THR A 198 22.85 -3.46 -7.54
N PRO A 199 22.64 -4.23 -8.64
CA PRO A 199 22.06 -3.67 -9.86
C PRO A 199 20.63 -3.15 -9.68
N VAL A 200 19.84 -3.81 -8.83
CA VAL A 200 18.48 -3.37 -8.49
C VAL A 200 18.55 -2.08 -7.67
N GLN A 201 19.46 -1.97 -6.70
CA GLN A 201 19.66 -0.74 -5.94
C GLN A 201 20.07 0.44 -6.83
N ALA A 202 20.91 0.21 -7.84
CA ALA A 202 21.28 1.24 -8.81
C ALA A 202 20.07 1.70 -9.64
N ALA A 203 19.24 0.77 -10.11
CA ALA A 203 17.99 1.08 -10.82
C ALA A 203 16.99 1.82 -9.92
N MET A 204 16.86 1.43 -8.64
CA MET A 204 16.05 2.13 -7.66
C MET A 204 16.52 3.56 -7.46
N ALA A 205 17.82 3.78 -7.31
CA ALA A 205 18.39 5.10 -7.12
C ALA A 205 18.11 6.01 -8.33
N ALA A 206 18.24 5.49 -9.56
CA ALA A 206 17.91 6.22 -10.78
C ALA A 206 16.42 6.57 -10.86
N ALA A 207 15.54 5.62 -10.57
CA ALA A 207 14.09 5.85 -10.56
C ALA A 207 13.68 6.88 -9.50
N LEU A 208 14.16 6.76 -8.25
CA LEU A 208 13.82 7.71 -7.17
C LEU A 208 14.37 9.12 -7.40
N ALA A 209 15.30 9.30 -8.34
CA ALA A 209 15.82 10.61 -8.73
C ALA A 209 14.98 11.31 -9.80
N ASP A 210 14.11 10.58 -10.51
CA ASP A 210 13.39 11.06 -11.68
C ASP A 210 11.89 11.07 -11.43
N ASP A 211 11.35 12.26 -11.18
CA ASP A 211 9.91 12.42 -10.93
C ASP A 211 9.10 12.41 -12.26
N ALA A 212 9.74 12.65 -13.41
CA ALA A 212 9.06 12.80 -14.69
C ALA A 212 8.46 11.48 -15.19
N HIS A 213 9.17 10.35 -15.04
CA HIS A 213 8.58 9.06 -15.40
C HIS A 213 7.41 8.70 -14.47
N VAL A 214 7.46 9.08 -13.18
CA VAL A 214 6.36 8.82 -12.24
C VAL A 214 5.10 9.56 -12.70
N ASP A 215 5.24 10.84 -13.06
CA ASP A 215 4.12 11.65 -13.56
C ASP A 215 3.56 11.09 -14.88
N ALA A 216 4.43 10.64 -15.79
CA ALA A 216 4.01 9.98 -17.03
C ALA A 216 3.27 8.65 -16.78
N GLN A 217 3.70 7.84 -15.81
CA GLN A 217 2.98 6.61 -15.44
C GLN A 217 1.65 6.90 -14.77
N ARG A 218 1.60 7.90 -13.88
CA ARG A 218 0.36 8.36 -13.24
C ARG A 218 -0.66 8.81 -14.30
N GLU A 219 -0.23 9.57 -15.29
CA GLU A 219 -1.08 10.03 -16.39
C GLU A 219 -1.64 8.87 -17.21
N ARG A 220 -0.81 7.86 -17.50
CA ARG A 220 -1.27 6.64 -18.18
C ARG A 220 -2.37 5.92 -17.40
N TYR A 221 -2.22 5.78 -16.08
CA TYR A 221 -3.26 5.18 -15.25
C TYR A 221 -4.53 6.03 -15.18
N ARG A 222 -4.39 7.36 -15.10
CA ARG A 222 -5.53 8.30 -15.16
C ARG A 222 -6.32 8.13 -16.45
N SER A 223 -5.66 8.15 -17.62
CA SER A 223 -6.33 7.98 -18.91
C SER A 223 -7.10 6.65 -19.02
N ARG A 224 -6.57 5.57 -18.44
CA ARG A 224 -7.25 4.27 -18.39
C ARG A 224 -8.46 4.29 -17.48
N ARG A 225 -8.32 4.92 -16.31
CA ARG A 225 -9.42 5.13 -15.36
C ARG A 225 -10.55 5.92 -16.01
N ASP A 226 -10.22 7.02 -16.68
CA ASP A 226 -11.18 7.95 -17.30
C ASP A 226 -12.00 7.28 -18.42
N ARG A 227 -11.49 6.22 -19.04
CA ARG A 227 -12.22 5.38 -20.01
C ARG A 227 -13.02 4.26 -19.35
N LEU A 228 -12.38 3.50 -18.45
CA LEU A 228 -12.98 2.30 -17.85
C LEU A 228 -14.09 2.62 -16.86
N ALA A 229 -13.92 3.65 -16.02
CA ALA A 229 -14.89 3.96 -14.97
C ALA A 229 -16.28 4.35 -15.51
N PRO A 230 -16.41 5.20 -16.55
CA PRO A 230 -17.70 5.44 -17.19
C PRO A 230 -18.34 4.19 -17.79
N ALA A 231 -17.56 3.31 -18.43
CA ALA A 231 -18.07 2.07 -19.03
C ALA A 231 -18.65 1.12 -17.96
N VAL A 232 -17.96 0.97 -16.83
CA VAL A 232 -18.46 0.21 -15.67
C VAL A 232 -19.80 0.75 -15.18
N ARG A 233 -19.93 2.08 -15.08
CA ARG A 233 -21.19 2.73 -14.65
C ARG A 233 -22.30 2.56 -15.68
N ALA A 234 -21.98 2.66 -16.97
CA ALA A 234 -22.93 2.45 -18.06
C ALA A 234 -23.47 1.01 -18.09
N ALA A 235 -22.64 0.03 -17.71
CA ALA A 235 -23.04 -1.38 -17.55
C ALA A 235 -23.92 -1.66 -16.31
N GLY A 236 -24.33 -0.62 -15.58
CA GLY A 236 -25.21 -0.71 -14.41
C GLY A 236 -24.50 -1.05 -13.09
N ALA A 237 -23.17 -1.06 -13.06
CA ALA A 237 -22.41 -1.30 -11.84
C ALA A 237 -22.02 0.02 -11.13
N ARG A 238 -21.83 -0.03 -9.82
CA ARG A 238 -21.34 1.10 -9.01
C ARG A 238 -19.85 0.95 -8.75
N ILE A 239 -19.15 2.08 -8.66
CA ILE A 239 -17.76 2.14 -8.17
C ILE A 239 -17.79 2.84 -6.82
N ASP A 240 -17.40 2.12 -5.78
CA ASP A 240 -17.25 2.67 -4.43
C ASP A 240 -15.77 3.05 -4.23
N HIS A 241 -15.51 4.18 -3.55
CA HIS A 241 -14.16 4.73 -3.40
C HIS A 241 -13.42 4.90 -4.74
N SER A 242 -12.21 4.34 -4.87
CA SER A 242 -11.35 4.47 -6.05
C SER A 242 -10.96 5.92 -6.37
N GLU A 243 -10.91 6.78 -5.36
CA GLU A 243 -10.35 8.13 -5.45
C GLU A 243 -8.81 8.14 -5.55
N ALA A 244 -8.17 7.01 -5.25
CA ALA A 244 -6.75 6.79 -5.48
C ALA A 244 -6.43 5.31 -5.75
N GLY A 245 -5.18 5.02 -6.12
CA GLY A 245 -4.69 3.67 -6.35
C GLY A 245 -4.95 3.12 -7.76
N LEU A 246 -4.69 1.83 -7.95
CA LEU A 246 -4.62 1.18 -9.27
C LEU A 246 -5.88 0.43 -9.69
N TYR A 247 -6.95 0.56 -8.92
CA TYR A 247 -8.11 -0.30 -9.04
C TYR A 247 -9.40 0.50 -9.08
N LEU A 248 -10.38 -0.05 -9.80
CA LEU A 248 -11.78 0.27 -9.58
C LEU A 248 -12.38 -0.81 -8.68
N TRP A 249 -13.02 -0.38 -7.61
CA TRP A 249 -13.72 -1.25 -6.67
C TRP A 249 -15.21 -1.25 -6.99
N VAL A 250 -15.62 -2.30 -7.70
CA VAL A 250 -16.88 -2.35 -8.44
C VAL A 250 -17.87 -3.25 -7.73
N THR A 251 -19.14 -2.88 -7.68
CA THR A 251 -20.21 -3.73 -7.17
C THR A 251 -21.46 -3.64 -8.04
N ARG A 252 -22.19 -4.75 -8.11
CA ARG A 252 -23.55 -4.84 -8.65
C ARG A 252 -24.58 -5.13 -7.56
N ASP A 253 -24.21 -4.89 -6.30
CA ASP A 253 -24.97 -5.22 -5.09
C ASP A 253 -25.37 -6.71 -5.01
N GLU A 254 -24.50 -7.60 -5.47
CA GLU A 254 -24.67 -9.06 -5.42
C GLU A 254 -23.41 -9.73 -4.87
N ASP A 255 -23.40 -11.06 -4.74
CA ASP A 255 -22.18 -11.79 -4.38
C ASP A 255 -21.09 -11.59 -5.46
N CYS A 256 -19.85 -11.35 -5.02
CA CYS A 256 -18.76 -11.03 -5.94
C CYS A 256 -18.50 -12.13 -6.98
N TRP A 257 -18.80 -13.39 -6.71
CA TRP A 257 -18.62 -14.47 -7.67
C TRP A 257 -19.64 -14.42 -8.81
N ALA A 258 -20.88 -13.98 -8.54
CA ALA A 258 -21.86 -13.74 -9.61
C ALA A 258 -21.40 -12.61 -10.55
N THR A 259 -20.84 -11.53 -9.99
CA THR A 259 -20.25 -10.46 -10.81
C THR A 259 -19.00 -10.94 -11.57
N ILE A 260 -18.18 -11.83 -10.98
CA ILE A 260 -17.05 -12.46 -11.67
C ILE A 260 -17.53 -13.28 -12.87
N ASP A 261 -18.57 -14.10 -12.71
CA ASP A 261 -19.11 -14.93 -13.78
C ASP A 261 -19.68 -14.07 -14.92
N TRP A 262 -20.40 -12.98 -14.58
CA TRP A 262 -20.87 -12.02 -15.57
C TRP A 262 -19.72 -11.39 -16.36
N LEU A 263 -18.69 -10.88 -15.68
CA LEU A 263 -17.50 -10.31 -16.33
C LEU A 263 -16.76 -11.34 -17.18
N ALA A 264 -16.64 -12.59 -16.70
CA ALA A 264 -16.02 -13.67 -17.44
C ALA A 264 -16.80 -14.02 -18.72
N GLY A 265 -18.15 -13.98 -18.67
CA GLY A 265 -19.01 -14.11 -19.85
C GLY A 265 -18.78 -13.02 -20.90
N LEU A 266 -18.37 -11.83 -20.48
CA LEU A 266 -17.94 -10.74 -21.37
C LEU A 266 -16.46 -10.87 -21.81
N GLY A 267 -15.73 -11.88 -21.32
CA GLY A 267 -14.30 -12.05 -21.58
C GLY A 267 -13.41 -11.09 -20.78
N ILE A 268 -13.88 -10.57 -19.64
CA ILE A 268 -13.17 -9.66 -18.74
C ILE A 268 -12.74 -10.44 -17.48
N VAL A 269 -11.44 -10.39 -17.15
CA VAL A 269 -10.91 -11.01 -15.93
C VAL A 269 -10.77 -9.96 -14.83
N ALA A 270 -11.40 -10.21 -13.69
CA ALA A 270 -11.33 -9.39 -12.48
C ALA A 270 -10.91 -10.25 -11.27
N ALA A 271 -10.68 -9.61 -10.12
CA ALA A 271 -10.44 -10.33 -8.87
C ALA A 271 -11.67 -10.24 -7.95
N PRO A 272 -12.13 -11.36 -7.36
CA PRO A 272 -13.25 -11.36 -6.42
C PRO A 272 -12.85 -10.60 -5.15
N GLY A 273 -13.78 -9.82 -4.62
CA GLY A 273 -13.55 -9.01 -3.43
C GLY A 273 -13.46 -9.82 -2.14
N SER A 274 -14.03 -11.04 -2.14
CA SER A 274 -13.93 -12.00 -1.03
C SER A 274 -12.48 -12.35 -0.64
N PHE A 275 -11.51 -12.17 -1.55
CA PHE A 275 -10.10 -12.35 -1.23
C PHE A 275 -9.54 -11.29 -0.26
N TYR A 276 -10.19 -10.12 -0.14
CA TYR A 276 -9.70 -8.99 0.65
C TYR A 276 -10.39 -8.86 2.02
N GLY A 277 -11.18 -9.87 2.40
CA GLY A 277 -11.90 -9.90 3.68
C GLY A 277 -13.42 -9.96 3.52
N PRO A 278 -14.16 -10.24 4.61
CA PRO A 278 -15.60 -10.46 4.56
C PRO A 278 -16.39 -9.27 3.99
N ALA A 279 -15.98 -8.04 4.31
CA ALA A 279 -16.62 -6.81 3.84
C ALA A 279 -16.41 -6.55 2.34
N GLY A 280 -15.51 -7.28 1.68
CA GLY A 280 -15.32 -7.23 0.23
C GLY A 280 -16.17 -8.23 -0.57
N SER A 281 -16.98 -9.07 0.08
CA SER A 281 -17.73 -10.17 -0.55
C SER A 281 -18.72 -9.77 -1.64
N ARG A 282 -19.06 -8.48 -1.75
CA ARG A 282 -20.01 -7.94 -2.76
C ARG A 282 -19.35 -7.08 -3.82
N HIS A 283 -18.02 -7.05 -3.86
CA HIS A 283 -17.26 -6.22 -4.78
C HIS A 283 -16.31 -7.06 -5.62
N VAL A 284 -15.90 -6.54 -6.76
CA VAL A 284 -14.81 -7.05 -7.59
C VAL A 284 -13.80 -5.94 -7.84
N ARG A 285 -12.54 -6.32 -8.01
CA ARG A 285 -11.44 -5.39 -8.28
C ARG A 285 -11.06 -5.45 -9.75
N LEU A 286 -11.22 -4.33 -10.47
CA LEU A 286 -10.71 -4.16 -11.84
C LEU A 286 -9.40 -3.38 -11.82
N ALA A 287 -8.40 -3.83 -12.56
CA ALA A 287 -7.06 -3.22 -12.56
C ALA A 287 -6.85 -2.25 -13.72
N LEU A 288 -6.24 -1.10 -13.41
CA LEU A 288 -5.81 -0.09 -14.40
C LEU A 288 -4.44 -0.40 -15.02
N THR A 289 -3.83 -1.53 -14.64
CA THR A 289 -2.47 -1.90 -15.03
C THR A 289 -2.37 -2.67 -16.35
N ALA A 290 -3.49 -2.99 -16.99
CA ALA A 290 -3.51 -3.63 -18.31
C ALA A 290 -2.98 -2.68 -19.40
N THR A 291 -2.75 -3.18 -20.62
CA THR A 291 -2.40 -2.30 -21.75
C THR A 291 -3.59 -1.43 -22.16
N ASP A 292 -3.34 -0.34 -22.88
CA ASP A 292 -4.43 0.55 -23.33
C ASP A 292 -5.42 -0.18 -24.23
N GLU A 293 -4.94 -1.01 -25.16
CA GLU A 293 -5.74 -1.91 -25.99
C GLU A 293 -6.68 -2.80 -25.15
N ARG A 294 -6.20 -3.35 -24.03
CA ARG A 294 -7.01 -4.24 -23.18
C ARG A 294 -8.03 -3.48 -22.34
N ILE A 295 -7.72 -2.24 -21.97
CA ILE A 295 -8.68 -1.34 -21.33
C ILE A 295 -9.78 -0.97 -22.32
N ASP A 296 -9.43 -0.63 -23.57
CA ASP A 296 -10.40 -0.29 -24.61
C ASP A 296 -11.30 -1.47 -24.96
N ALA A 297 -10.73 -2.68 -25.09
CA ALA A 297 -11.53 -3.88 -25.30
C ALA A 297 -12.52 -4.14 -24.14
N ALA A 298 -12.11 -3.91 -22.89
CA ALA A 298 -13.00 -4.04 -21.74
C ALA A 298 -14.12 -2.98 -21.75
N VAL A 299 -13.80 -1.75 -22.16
CA VAL A 299 -14.80 -0.67 -22.35
C VAL A 299 -15.84 -1.08 -23.37
N GLU A 300 -15.43 -1.50 -24.57
CA GLU A 300 -16.34 -1.93 -25.64
C GLU A 300 -17.30 -3.03 -25.16
N ARG A 301 -16.78 -4.04 -24.47
CA ARG A 301 -17.55 -5.19 -23.97
C ARG A 301 -18.53 -4.83 -22.86
N LEU A 302 -18.23 -3.82 -22.04
CA LEU A 302 -19.12 -3.34 -20.98
C LEU A 302 -20.26 -2.47 -21.54
N THR A 303 -20.06 -1.86 -22.71
CA THR A 303 -21.03 -0.94 -23.33
C THR A 303 -21.86 -1.55 -24.47
N ALA A 304 -21.56 -2.80 -24.86
CA ALA A 304 -22.29 -3.55 -25.88
C ALA A 304 -23.63 -4.09 -25.33
#